data_AF-A0A4Q3GCJ5-F1
#
_entry.id   AF-A0A4Q3GCJ5-F1
#
_cell.length_a   1.000
_cell.length_b   1.000
_cell.length_c   1.000
_cell.angle_alpha   90.00
_cell.angle_beta   90.00
_cell.angle_gamma   90.00
#
_symmetry.space_group_name_H-M   'P 1'
#
loop_
_entity.id
_entity.type
_entity.pdbx_description
1 polymer ?
#
loop_
_entity_poly.entity_id
_entity_poly.type
_entity_poly.pdbx_seq_one_letter_code
_entity_poly.pdbx_strand_id
1 'polypeptide(L)'
;MAMKRARGIGNMVPERLIAELRGVPAMALETIERQRKGMAVTRSFRTPVEDIDTLMDAVAQYAMRAGEKLRGHGLVAGRLTVFFHTNPHKPERSQYSALCGFSMQP
;
A
#
# COMPACT_ATOMS: atom_id res chain seq x y z
N MET A 1 27.82 3.53 -18.81
CA MET A 1 27.55 2.35 -17.94
C MET A 1 26.97 1.19 -18.75
N ALA A 2 27.57 0.00 -18.70
CA ALA A 2 26.98 -1.20 -19.31
C ALA A 2 25.74 -1.65 -18.49
N MET A 3 24.65 -2.09 -19.13
CA MET A 3 23.39 -2.44 -18.45
C MET A 3 23.57 -3.44 -17.30
N LYS A 4 24.48 -4.41 -17.47
CA LYS A 4 24.83 -5.39 -16.41
C LYS A 4 25.30 -4.75 -15.10
N ARG A 5 25.92 -3.56 -15.13
CA ARG A 5 26.37 -2.86 -13.90
C ARG A 5 25.21 -2.18 -13.16
N ALA A 6 24.13 -1.85 -13.84
CA ALA A 6 22.99 -1.14 -13.24
C ALA A 6 22.18 -2.03 -12.28
N ARG A 7 22.00 -3.32 -12.59
CA ARG A 7 21.41 -4.31 -11.66
C ARG A 7 22.25 -4.52 -10.40
N GLY A 8 23.56 -4.29 -10.48
CA GLY A 8 24.45 -4.41 -9.32
C GLY A 8 24.30 -3.28 -8.29
N ILE A 9 23.66 -2.17 -8.66
CA ILE A 9 23.49 -0.98 -7.80
C ILE A 9 22.13 -0.97 -7.09
N GLY A 10 21.16 -1.72 -7.62
CA GLY A 10 19.80 -1.73 -7.09
C GLY A 10 19.01 -2.90 -7.63
N ASN A 11 17.76 -2.65 -8.01
CA ASN A 11 16.88 -3.68 -8.60
C ASN A 11 16.87 -3.55 -10.14
N MET A 12 15.81 -4.05 -10.79
CA MET A 12 15.64 -3.92 -12.24
C MET A 12 15.32 -2.47 -12.68
N VAL A 13 14.97 -1.56 -11.75
CA VAL A 13 14.51 -0.21 -12.07
C VAL A 13 15.63 0.67 -12.67
N PRO A 14 16.85 0.74 -12.10
CA PRO A 14 17.95 1.51 -12.70
C PRO A 14 18.35 1.02 -14.09
N GLU A 15 18.30 -0.29 -14.33
CA GLU A 15 18.59 -0.85 -15.65
C GLU A 15 17.54 -0.45 -16.69
N ARG A 16 16.24 -0.56 -16.34
CA ARG A 16 15.14 -0.11 -17.19
C ARG A 16 15.23 1.39 -17.47
N LEU A 17 15.56 2.19 -16.45
CA LEU A 17 15.76 3.63 -16.62
C LEU A 17 16.89 3.93 -17.62
N ILE A 18 18.03 3.25 -17.51
CA ILE A 18 19.14 3.41 -18.46
C ILE A 18 18.77 2.96 -19.87
N ALA A 19 17.92 1.93 -20.02
CA ALA A 19 17.40 1.49 -21.31
C ALA A 19 16.51 2.57 -21.95
N GLU A 20 15.53 3.10 -21.20
CA GLU A 20 14.62 4.15 -21.65
C GLU A 20 15.38 5.42 -22.05
N LEU A 21 16.34 5.86 -21.24
CA LEU A 21 17.19 7.02 -21.55
C LEU A 21 18.05 6.84 -22.81
N ARG A 22 18.24 5.60 -23.27
CA ARG A 22 18.93 5.26 -24.53
C ARG A 22 17.97 5.00 -25.69
N GLY A 23 16.69 5.29 -25.51
CA GLY A 23 15.66 5.05 -26.51
C GLY A 23 15.34 3.57 -26.72
N VAL A 24 15.69 2.70 -25.76
CA VAL A 24 15.30 1.28 -25.77
C VAL A 24 14.08 1.13 -24.84
N PRO A 25 12.87 0.90 -25.39
CA PRO A 25 11.68 0.73 -24.57
C PRO A 25 11.85 -0.43 -23.58
N ALA A 26 11.64 -0.14 -22.30
CA ALA A 26 11.81 -1.09 -21.20
C ALA A 26 10.47 -1.60 -20.64
N MET A 27 9.37 -0.93 -20.96
CA MET A 27 8.01 -1.44 -20.79
C MET A 27 7.07 -1.03 -21.93
N ALA A 28 6.11 -1.89 -22.23
CA ALA A 28 5.00 -1.52 -23.11
C ALA A 28 4.04 -0.57 -22.37
N LEU A 29 3.51 0.42 -23.08
CA LEU A 29 2.42 1.23 -22.59
C LEU A 29 1.15 0.37 -22.56
N GLU A 30 0.64 0.08 -21.37
CA GLU A 30 -0.67 -0.55 -21.21
C GLU A 30 -1.76 0.50 -21.46
N THR A 31 -2.60 0.27 -22.47
CA THR A 31 -3.71 1.17 -22.84
C THR A 31 -5.03 0.82 -22.12
N ILE A 32 -5.07 -0.31 -21.43
CA ILE A 32 -6.24 -0.80 -20.70
C ILE A 32 -5.94 -0.75 -19.20
N GLU A 33 -6.84 -0.16 -18.42
CA GLU A 33 -6.73 -0.19 -16.97
C GLU A 33 -6.82 -1.63 -16.44
N ARG A 34 -5.76 -2.06 -15.73
CA ARG A 34 -5.75 -3.37 -15.10
C ARG A 34 -6.74 -3.43 -13.94
N GLN A 35 -7.37 -4.59 -13.78
CA GLN A 35 -8.21 -4.87 -12.62
C GLN A 35 -7.40 -4.64 -11.33
N ARG A 36 -8.01 -3.89 -10.40
CA ARG A 36 -7.39 -3.57 -9.10
C ARG A 36 -7.16 -4.87 -8.32
N LYS A 37 -5.92 -5.12 -7.94
CA LYS A 37 -5.53 -6.29 -7.13
C LYS A 37 -5.70 -6.09 -5.63
N GLY A 38 -6.01 -4.86 -5.21
CA GLY A 38 -6.18 -4.50 -3.82
C GLY A 38 -6.77 -3.11 -3.67
N MET A 39 -7.29 -2.83 -2.48
CA MET A 39 -7.90 -1.56 -2.13
C MET A 39 -7.63 -1.25 -0.67
N ALA A 40 -7.34 0.02 -0.37
CA ALA A 40 -7.05 0.46 0.98
C ALA A 40 -7.84 1.74 1.30
N VAL A 41 -8.24 1.85 2.57
CA VAL A 41 -8.72 3.09 3.19
C VAL A 41 -7.82 3.34 4.38
N THR A 42 -6.96 4.36 4.26
CA THR A 42 -5.98 4.71 5.29
C THR A 42 -6.02 6.21 5.52
N ARG A 43 -5.88 6.62 6.78
CA ARG A 43 -5.76 8.02 7.18
C ARG A 43 -4.86 8.11 8.41
N SER A 44 -4.08 9.17 8.50
CA SER A 44 -3.35 9.52 9.71
C SER A 44 -4.28 10.24 10.68
N PHE A 45 -4.12 9.97 11.98
CA PHE A 45 -4.81 10.72 13.02
C PHE A 45 -4.11 12.06 13.29
N ARG A 46 -4.88 13.09 13.63
CA ARG A 46 -4.34 14.42 13.97
C ARG A 46 -3.51 14.39 15.24
N THR A 47 -3.94 13.60 16.22
CA THR A 47 -3.27 13.36 17.50
C THR A 47 -3.06 11.86 17.68
N PRO A 48 -2.07 11.43 18.48
CA PRO A 48 -1.94 10.03 18.86
C PRO A 48 -3.25 9.53 19.48
N VAL A 49 -3.66 8.33 19.09
CA VAL A 49 -4.78 7.61 19.70
C VAL A 49 -4.21 6.77 20.84
N GLU A 50 -4.74 6.95 22.05
CA GLU A 50 -4.20 6.34 23.28
C GLU A 50 -5.19 5.35 23.91
N ASP A 51 -6.44 5.31 23.43
CA ASP A 51 -7.49 4.40 23.89
C ASP A 51 -7.91 3.40 22.80
N ILE A 52 -8.32 2.21 23.24
CA ILE A 52 -8.71 1.11 22.34
C ILE A 52 -10.05 1.38 21.65
N ASP A 53 -10.99 2.06 22.31
CA ASP A 53 -12.33 2.28 21.79
C ASP A 53 -12.30 3.19 20.56
N THR A 54 -11.57 4.32 20.64
CA THR A 54 -11.35 5.22 19.50
C THR A 54 -10.64 4.52 18.35
N LEU A 55 -9.67 3.64 18.65
CA LEU A 55 -8.99 2.86 17.63
C LEU A 55 -9.95 1.90 16.93
N MET A 56 -10.79 1.20 17.69
CA MET A 56 -11.77 0.25 17.16
C MET A 56 -12.86 0.94 16.34
N ASP A 57 -13.35 2.11 16.77
CA ASP A 57 -14.28 2.94 16.02
C ASP A 57 -13.70 3.37 14.66
N ALA A 58 -12.43 3.79 14.66
CA ALA A 58 -11.74 4.13 13.43
C ALA A 58 -11.57 2.92 12.49
N VAL A 59 -11.20 1.74 13.03
CA VAL A 59 -11.10 0.50 12.26
C VAL A 59 -12.46 0.13 11.65
N ALA A 60 -13.54 0.19 12.41
CA ALA A 60 -14.89 -0.09 11.93
C ALA A 60 -15.29 0.88 10.80
N GLN A 61 -15.05 2.18 11.00
CA GLN A 61 -15.32 3.20 9.99
C GLN A 61 -14.53 2.95 8.70
N TYR A 62 -13.23 2.65 8.79
CA TYR A 62 -12.40 2.39 7.62
C TYR A 62 -12.78 1.10 6.90
N ALA A 63 -13.14 0.05 7.64
CA ALA A 63 -13.65 -1.20 7.07
C ALA A 63 -14.96 -0.97 6.30
N MET A 64 -15.91 -0.21 6.87
CA MET A 64 -17.16 0.15 6.18
C MET A 64 -16.89 0.90 4.87
N ARG A 65 -16.02 1.92 4.91
CA ARG A 65 -15.62 2.69 3.71
C ARG A 65 -14.91 1.82 2.67
N ALA A 66 -14.08 0.87 3.10
CA ALA A 66 -13.43 -0.07 2.19
C ALA A 66 -14.47 -0.94 1.48
N GLY A 67 -15.46 -1.44 2.23
CA GLY A 67 -16.60 -2.19 1.67
C GLY A 67 -17.43 -1.38 0.68
N GLU A 68 -17.72 -0.12 0.98
CA GLU A 68 -18.41 0.79 0.04
C GLU A 68 -17.63 0.95 -1.27
N LYS A 69 -16.31 1.16 -1.19
CA LYS A 69 -15.47 1.29 -2.39
C LYS A 69 -15.39 -0.03 -3.17
N LEU A 70 -15.28 -1.17 -2.50
CA LEU A 70 -15.27 -2.48 -3.14
C LEU A 70 -16.57 -2.71 -3.92
N ARG A 71 -17.72 -2.45 -3.30
CA ARG A 71 -19.04 -2.52 -3.94
C ARG A 71 -19.15 -1.57 -5.13
N GLY A 72 -18.66 -0.35 -5.02
CA GLY A 72 -18.64 0.62 -6.12
C GLY A 72 -17.82 0.16 -7.34
N HIS A 73 -16.86 -0.75 -7.14
CA HIS A 73 -16.08 -1.35 -8.21
C HIS A 73 -16.55 -2.77 -8.61
N GLY A 74 -17.65 -3.28 -8.02
CA GLY A 74 -18.13 -4.65 -8.27
C GLY A 74 -17.15 -5.73 -7.80
N LEU A 75 -16.34 -5.43 -6.78
CA LEU A 75 -15.30 -6.33 -6.26
C LEU A 75 -15.68 -6.90 -4.89
N VAL A 76 -15.13 -8.08 -4.59
CA VAL A 76 -15.18 -8.71 -3.26
C VAL A 76 -13.75 -8.89 -2.76
N ALA A 77 -13.51 -8.67 -1.46
CA ALA A 77 -12.21 -8.89 -0.85
C ALA A 77 -12.05 -10.36 -0.45
N GLY A 78 -10.97 -11.00 -0.89
CA GLY A 78 -10.57 -12.33 -0.38
C GLY A 78 -9.73 -12.27 0.90
N ARG A 79 -9.26 -11.08 1.28
CA ARG A 79 -8.47 -10.85 2.50
C ARG A 79 -8.67 -9.43 2.99
N LEU A 80 -8.88 -9.28 4.30
CA LEU A 80 -8.84 -7.98 4.97
C LEU A 80 -7.58 -7.90 5.82
N THR A 81 -6.91 -6.75 5.77
CA THR A 81 -5.73 -6.46 6.58
C THR A 81 -5.91 -5.10 7.24
N VAL A 82 -5.73 -5.06 8.56
CA VAL A 82 -5.74 -3.85 9.38
C VAL A 82 -4.33 -3.64 9.91
N PHE A 83 -3.85 -2.41 9.86
CA PHE A 83 -2.56 -2.04 10.41
C PHE A 83 -2.65 -0.69 11.11
N PHE A 84 -1.78 -0.50 12.09
CA PHE A 84 -1.58 0.79 12.74
C PHE A 84 -0.14 0.91 13.20
N HIS A 85 0.32 2.14 13.36
CA HIS A 85 1.66 2.44 13.84
C HIS A 85 1.68 3.77 14.58
N THR A 86 2.64 3.92 15.49
CA THR A 86 2.97 5.19 16.11
C THR A 86 3.57 6.15 15.09
N ASN A 87 3.71 7.43 15.46
CA ASN A 87 4.27 8.44 14.58
C ASN A 87 5.78 8.19 14.37
N PRO A 88 6.22 7.81 13.15
CA PRO A 88 7.63 7.52 12.87
C PRO A 88 8.51 8.78 12.86
N HIS A 89 7.91 9.97 12.80
CA HIS A 89 8.59 11.25 12.81
C HIS A 89 8.82 11.82 14.22
N LYS A 90 8.57 11.02 15.26
CA LYS A 90 8.85 11.36 16.67
C LYS A 90 9.79 10.33 17.30
N PRO A 91 11.08 10.33 16.94
CA PRO A 91 12.06 9.33 17.39
C PRO A 91 12.26 9.33 18.92
N GLU A 92 11.92 10.44 19.59
CA GLU A 92 11.95 10.57 21.04
C GLU A 92 10.87 9.75 21.77
N ARG A 93 9.86 9.26 21.04
CA ARG A 93 8.80 8.40 21.59
C ARG A 93 8.99 6.95 21.18
N SER A 94 8.52 6.05 22.04
CA SER A 94 8.50 4.61 21.74
C SER A 94 7.76 4.33 20.43
N GLN A 95 8.42 3.57 19.57
CA GLN A 95 7.88 3.20 18.27
C GLN A 95 7.21 1.83 18.34
N TYR A 96 6.02 1.74 17.76
CA TYR A 96 5.25 0.51 17.67
C TYR A 96 4.52 0.44 16.34
N SER A 97 4.44 -0.75 15.77
CA SER A 97 3.69 -1.04 14.55
C SER A 97 3.14 -2.44 14.64
N ALA A 98 1.89 -2.61 14.24
CA ALA A 98 1.21 -3.90 14.22
C ALA A 98 0.34 -4.03 12.98
N LEU A 99 0.18 -5.29 12.56
CA LEU A 99 -0.66 -5.68 11.45
C LEU A 99 -1.39 -6.97 11.81
N CYS A 100 -2.68 -6.98 11.54
CA CYS A 100 -3.53 -8.17 11.64
C CYS A 100 -4.24 -8.35 10.30
N GLY A 101 -4.35 -9.59 9.83
CA GLY A 101 -5.11 -9.87 8.62
C GLY A 101 -5.76 -11.23 8.67
N PHE A 102 -6.91 -11.33 8.04
CA PHE A 102 -7.68 -12.57 7.96
C PHE A 102 -8.26 -12.75 6.55
N SER A 103 -8.37 -14.01 6.15
CA SER A 103 -8.99 -14.37 4.88
C SER A 103 -10.50 -14.22 4.98
N MET A 104 -11.11 -13.68 3.93
CA MET A 104 -12.56 -13.56 3.81
C MET A 104 -13.03 -14.58 2.80
N GLN A 105 -14.04 -15.37 3.17
CA GLN A 105 -14.72 -16.22 2.18
C GLN A 105 -15.62 -15.32 1.32
N PRO A 106 -15.57 -15.46 -0.01
CA PRO A 106 -16.38 -14.67 -0.92
C PRO A 106 -17.87 -15.04 -0.87
#